data_AF-A0A919WJN9-F1
#
_entry.id   AF-A0A919WJN9-F1
#
_cell.length_a   1.000
_cell.length_b   1.000
_cell.length_c   1.000
_cell.angle_alpha   90.00
_cell.angle_beta   90.00
_cell.angle_gamma   90.00
#
_symmetry.space_group_name_H-M   'P 1'
#
loop_
_entity.id
_entity.type
_entity.pdbx_description
1 polymer ?
#
loop_
_entity_poly.entity_id
_entity_poly.type
_entity_poly.pdbx_seq_one_letter_code
_entity_poly.pdbx_strand_id
1 'polypeptide(L)'
;MVAWWSAVFSGFGPYLLCQYLRGTFLTLAEVILNTLAHINEGMIYSFCGQFELAKVVIEPKWAFGYLTIYLVAIADSYRSAIYQNKLHHLAVLEYKGIRRLHISPMEIQYIEKKNPIIGALYSFFLPGLGQLYNHRFGLAFYAMLW
;
A
#
# COMPACT_ATOMS: atom_id res chain seq x y z
N MET A 1 1.77 5.46 14.15
CA MET A 1 1.00 4.22 14.35
C MET A 1 0.62 3.58 13.02
N VAL A 2 -0.14 4.25 12.13
CA VAL A 2 -0.61 3.66 10.86
C VAL A 2 0.52 3.18 9.94
N ALA A 3 1.58 3.99 9.77
CA ALA A 3 2.74 3.61 8.95
C ALA A 3 3.48 2.37 9.49
N TRP A 4 3.51 2.19 10.82
CA TRP A 4 4.11 1.03 11.45
C TRP A 4 3.31 -0.24 11.17
N TRP A 5 1.98 -0.16 11.28
CA TRP A 5 1.11 -1.28 10.92
C TRP A 5 1.21 -1.64 9.44
N SER A 6 1.34 -0.64 8.57
CA SER A 6 1.63 -0.87 7.15
C SER A 6 3.01 -1.50 6.90
N ALA A 7 3.96 -1.37 7.82
CA ALA A 7 5.27 -2.00 7.72
C ALA A 7 5.26 -3.43 8.26
N VAL A 8 4.42 -3.74 9.25
CA VAL A 8 4.21 -5.13 9.66
C VAL A 8 3.56 -5.92 8.54
N PHE A 9 2.58 -5.31 7.88
CA PHE A 9 1.86 -5.90 6.77
C PHE A 9 1.24 -4.80 5.92
N SER A 10 1.55 -4.76 4.63
CA SER A 10 1.24 -3.65 3.72
C SER A 10 -0.25 -3.28 3.70
N GLY A 11 -1.15 -4.25 3.90
CA GLY A 11 -2.59 -4.05 3.94
C GLY A 11 -3.15 -3.47 5.25
N PHE A 12 -2.42 -3.54 6.37
CA PHE A 12 -2.95 -3.13 7.69
C PHE A 12 -3.02 -1.61 7.88
N GLY A 13 -2.17 -0.85 7.20
CA GLY A 13 -2.24 0.62 7.21
C GLY A 13 -3.59 1.13 6.70
N PRO A 14 -4.00 0.78 5.47
CA PRO A 14 -5.30 1.18 4.93
C PRO A 14 -6.50 0.67 5.74
N TYR A 15 -6.41 -0.51 6.36
CA TYR A 15 -7.47 -1.00 7.25
C TYR A 15 -7.70 -0.09 8.44
N LEU A 16 -6.63 0.43 9.06
CA LEU A 16 -6.75 1.39 10.17
C LEU A 16 -7.32 2.75 9.75
N LEU A 17 -7.24 3.09 8.47
CA LEU A 17 -7.78 4.32 7.89
C LEU A 17 -9.21 4.14 7.34
N CYS A 18 -9.85 3.00 7.62
CA CYS A 18 -11.15 2.59 7.08
C CYS A 18 -11.18 2.58 5.54
N GLN A 19 -10.07 2.20 4.91
CA GLN A 19 -9.97 1.95 3.46
C GLN A 19 -9.92 0.44 3.21
N TYR A 20 -11.01 -0.27 3.53
CA TYR A 20 -11.05 -1.73 3.55
C TYR A 20 -10.77 -2.36 2.20
N LEU A 21 -11.34 -1.81 1.12
CA LEU A 21 -11.15 -2.32 -0.24
C LEU A 21 -9.66 -2.34 -0.60
N ARG A 22 -8.99 -1.22 -0.35
CA ARG A 22 -7.56 -1.06 -0.59
C ARG A 22 -6.70 -1.94 0.30
N GLY A 23 -7.03 -2.02 1.59
CA GLY A 23 -6.32 -2.88 2.56
C GLY A 23 -6.36 -4.35 2.14
N THR A 24 -7.53 -4.82 1.71
CA THR A 24 -7.72 -6.19 1.21
C THR A 24 -6.89 -6.46 -0.03
N PHE A 25 -6.88 -5.55 -1.00
CA PHE A 25 -6.09 -5.75 -2.21
C PHE A 25 -4.58 -5.76 -1.96
N LEU A 26 -4.07 -4.85 -1.12
CA LEU A 26 -2.65 -4.84 -0.76
C LEU A 26 -2.26 -6.10 0.02
N THR A 27 -3.13 -6.55 0.92
CA THR A 27 -2.97 -7.84 1.64
C THR A 27 -2.86 -9.01 0.66
N LEU A 28 -3.77 -9.11 -0.30
CA LEU A 28 -3.77 -10.21 -1.28
C LEU A 28 -2.52 -10.15 -2.17
N ALA A 29 -2.16 -8.97 -2.66
CA ALA A 29 -0.96 -8.77 -3.46
C ALA A 29 0.31 -9.16 -2.68
N GLU A 30 0.38 -8.81 -1.41
CA GLU A 30 1.49 -9.16 -0.54
C GLU A 30 1.64 -10.66 -0.35
N VAL A 31 0.54 -11.37 -0.08
CA VAL A 31 0.56 -12.84 0.07
C VAL A 31 1.01 -13.50 -1.23
N ILE A 32 0.44 -13.10 -2.37
CA ILE A 32 0.78 -13.67 -3.69
C ILE A 32 2.26 -13.44 -3.99
N LEU A 33 2.76 -12.21 -3.85
CA LEU A 33 4.16 -11.89 -4.14
C LEU A 33 5.12 -12.57 -3.17
N ASN A 34 4.77 -12.66 -1.88
CA ASN A 34 5.60 -13.34 -0.89
C ASN A 34 5.72 -14.84 -1.21
N THR A 35 4.61 -15.49 -1.59
CA THR A 35 4.61 -16.90 -2.00
C THR A 35 5.42 -17.12 -3.26
N LEU A 36 5.26 -16.29 -4.29
CA LEU A 36 6.01 -16.41 -5.55
C LEU A 36 7.51 -16.11 -5.39
N ALA A 37 7.87 -15.20 -4.48
CA ALA A 37 9.26 -14.86 -4.20
C ALA A 37 9.94 -15.80 -3.19
N HIS A 38 9.21 -16.75 -2.59
CA HIS A 38 9.69 -17.62 -1.51
C HIS A 38 10.33 -16.85 -0.33
N ILE A 39 9.81 -15.66 0.00
CA ILE A 39 10.42 -14.78 1.03
C ILE A 39 10.38 -15.45 2.40
N ASN A 40 9.26 -16.10 2.74
CA ASN A 40 9.13 -16.78 4.03
C ASN A 40 10.14 -17.92 4.20
N GLU A 41 10.37 -18.72 3.15
CA GLU A 41 11.36 -19.80 3.17
C GLU A 41 12.78 -19.23 3.28
N GLY A 42 13.09 -18.20 2.49
CA GLY A 42 14.37 -17.48 2.59
C GLY A 42 14.62 -16.89 3.98
N MET A 43 13.57 -16.40 4.65
CA MET A 43 13.64 -15.89 6.01
C MET A 43 13.95 -17.00 7.03
N ILE A 44 13.31 -18.16 6.91
CA ILE A 44 13.61 -19.33 7.76
C ILE A 44 15.08 -19.76 7.60
N TYR A 45 15.55 -19.92 6.36
CA TYR A 45 16.95 -20.28 6.10
C TYR A 45 17.93 -19.24 6.64
N SER A 46 17.59 -17.95 6.54
CA SER A 46 18.40 -16.86 7.10
C SER A 46 18.47 -16.92 8.63
N PHE A 47 17.36 -17.21 9.31
CA PHE A 47 17.34 -17.36 10.76
C PHE A 47 18.07 -18.62 11.26
N CYS A 48 18.13 -19.67 10.45
CA CYS A 48 18.93 -20.86 10.73
C CYS A 48 20.42 -20.70 10.40
N GLY A 49 20.87 -19.51 9.93
CA GLY A 49 22.26 -19.25 9.54
C GLY A 49 22.66 -19.85 8.18
N GLN A 50 21.71 -20.37 7.41
CA GLN A 50 21.93 -21.03 6.12
C GLN A 50 21.77 -20.02 4.96
N PHE A 51 22.63 -19.02 4.91
CA PHE A 51 22.51 -17.90 3.95
C PHE A 51 22.67 -18.33 2.49
N GLU A 52 23.43 -19.39 2.19
CA GLU A 52 23.57 -19.89 0.83
C GLU A 52 22.24 -20.48 0.31
N LEU A 53 21.52 -21.22 1.15
CA LEU A 53 20.20 -21.74 0.79
C LEU A 53 19.17 -20.62 0.67
N ALA A 54 19.21 -19.61 1.55
CA ALA A 54 18.33 -18.44 1.46
C ALA A 54 18.48 -17.71 0.12
N LYS A 55 19.72 -17.54 -0.37
CA LYS A 55 20.00 -16.89 -1.67
C LYS A 55 19.49 -17.69 -2.87
N VAL A 56 19.53 -19.02 -2.79
CA VAL A 56 19.10 -19.91 -3.89
C VAL A 56 17.58 -20.00 -3.97
N VAL A 57 16.89 -19.96 -2.83
CA VAL A 57 15.43 -20.14 -2.75
C VAL A 57 14.67 -18.88 -3.14
N ILE A 58 15.19 -17.69 -2.84
CA ILE A 58 14.52 -16.43 -3.15
C ILE A 58 14.54 -16.16 -4.66
N GLU A 59 13.37 -15.96 -5.26
CA GLU A 59 13.28 -15.50 -6.65
C GLU A 59 13.38 -13.96 -6.71
N PRO A 60 14.48 -13.40 -7.26
CA PRO A 60 14.77 -11.97 -7.14
C PRO A 60 13.73 -11.09 -7.85
N LYS A 61 13.15 -11.54 -8.96
CA LYS A 61 12.16 -10.77 -9.73
C LYS A 61 10.92 -10.44 -8.88
N TRP A 62 10.34 -11.47 -8.25
CA TRP A 62 9.19 -11.31 -7.38
C TRP A 62 9.54 -10.58 -6.08
N ALA A 63 10.76 -10.80 -5.55
CA ALA A 63 11.23 -10.11 -4.35
C ALA A 63 11.35 -8.59 -4.54
N PHE A 64 11.84 -8.12 -5.69
CA PHE A 64 11.87 -6.68 -6.01
C PHE A 64 10.46 -6.10 -6.18
N GLY A 65 9.53 -6.86 -6.76
CA GLY A 65 8.12 -6.49 -6.85
C GLY A 65 7.50 -6.33 -5.46
N TYR A 66 7.71 -7.32 -4.58
CA TYR A 66 7.29 -7.28 -3.18
C TYR A 66 7.84 -6.04 -2.47
N LEU A 67 9.15 -5.80 -2.55
CA LEU A 67 9.80 -4.64 -1.93
C LEU A 67 9.19 -3.31 -2.39
N THR A 68 8.90 -3.19 -3.69
CA THR A 68 8.31 -1.98 -4.27
C THR A 68 6.90 -1.72 -3.72
N ILE A 69 6.03 -2.72 -3.76
CA ILE A 69 4.65 -2.59 -3.25
C ILE A 69 4.67 -2.30 -1.74
N TYR A 70 5.56 -2.97 -1.01
CA TYR A 70 5.74 -2.80 0.42
C TYR A 70 6.09 -1.35 0.79
N LEU A 71 7.11 -0.75 0.13
CA LEU A 71 7.51 0.63 0.39
C LEU A 71 6.42 1.65 0.02
N VAL A 72 5.73 1.43 -1.10
CA VAL A 72 4.64 2.31 -1.55
C VAL A 72 3.45 2.24 -0.59
N ALA A 73 3.10 1.05 -0.08
CA ALA A 73 2.03 0.89 0.88
C ALA A 73 2.31 1.65 2.19
N ILE A 74 3.54 1.59 2.70
CA ILE A 74 3.95 2.33 3.91
C ILE A 74 3.86 3.84 3.68
N ALA A 75 4.47 4.31 2.59
CA ALA A 75 4.51 5.73 2.26
C ALA A 75 3.10 6.32 2.09
N ASP A 76 2.23 5.60 1.39
CA ASP A 76 0.88 6.10 1.16
C ASP A 76 0.00 5.98 2.41
N SER A 77 0.15 4.93 3.22
CA SER A 77 -0.54 4.83 4.51
C SER A 77 -0.17 5.98 5.46
N TYR A 78 1.11 6.36 5.48
CA TYR A 78 1.58 7.52 6.25
C TYR A 78 0.96 8.83 5.74
N ARG A 79 0.99 9.05 4.42
CA ARG A 79 0.43 10.24 3.77
C ARG A 79 -1.07 10.37 4.00
N SER A 80 -1.80 9.27 3.83
CA SER A 80 -3.25 9.19 4.02
C SER A 80 -3.64 9.49 5.47
N ALA A 81 -2.88 8.98 6.45
CA ALA A 81 -3.11 9.30 7.86
C ALA A 81 -2.94 10.79 8.17
N ILE A 82 -1.89 11.43 7.65
CA ILE A 82 -1.70 12.88 7.81
C ILE A 82 -2.85 13.66 7.17
N TYR A 83 -3.31 13.23 6.00
CA TYR A 83 -4.40 13.92 5.31
C TYR A 83 -5.73 13.80 6.05
N GLN A 84 -6.09 12.60 6.52
CA GLN A 84 -7.29 12.41 7.34
C GLN A 84 -7.25 13.24 8.63
N ASN A 85 -6.08 13.36 9.28
CA ASN A 85 -5.91 14.21 10.46
C ASN A 85 -6.16 15.69 10.15
N LYS A 86 -5.69 16.18 9.00
CA LYS A 86 -5.96 17.56 8.54
C LYS A 86 -7.46 17.78 8.27
N LEU A 87 -8.11 16.82 7.62
CA LEU A 87 -9.55 16.87 7.38
C LEU A 87 -10.35 16.91 8.69
N HIS A 88 -9.97 16.08 9.67
CA HIS A 88 -10.58 16.09 10.99
C HIS A 88 -10.45 17.47 11.65
N HIS A 89 -9.24 18.05 11.65
CA HIS A 89 -9.01 19.37 12.21
C HIS A 89 -9.84 20.47 11.54
N LEU A 90 -9.95 20.43 10.21
CA LEU A 90 -10.80 21.37 9.46
C LEU A 90 -12.29 21.20 9.79
N ALA A 91 -12.77 19.96 9.91
CA ALA A 91 -14.17 19.69 10.27
C ALA A 91 -14.53 20.23 11.66
N VAL A 92 -13.61 20.12 12.63
CA VAL A 92 -13.78 20.67 13.98
C VAL A 92 -13.83 22.20 13.95
N LEU A 93 -12.97 22.85 13.16
CA LEU A 93 -12.95 24.32 13.05
C LEU A 93 -14.18 24.90 12.35
N GLU A 94 -14.65 24.27 11.28
CA GLU A 94 -15.77 24.79 10.49
C GLU A 94 -17.15 24.50 11.11
N TYR A 95 -17.22 23.66 12.17
CA TYR A 95 -18.46 23.21 12.82
C TYR A 95 -19.51 22.68 11.81
N LYS A 96 -19.06 22.26 10.63
CA LYS A 96 -19.87 21.78 9.51
C LYS A 96 -19.22 20.52 8.94
N GLY A 97 -20.07 19.58 8.53
CA GLY A 97 -19.60 18.41 7.79
C GLY A 97 -18.91 18.82 6.50
N ILE A 98 -17.70 18.30 6.25
CA ILE A 98 -16.97 18.53 5.01
C ILE A 98 -17.75 17.87 3.86
N ARG A 99 -18.38 18.68 3.01
CA ARG A 99 -19.22 18.22 1.86
C ARG A 99 -18.49 17.30 0.86
N ARG A 100 -17.15 17.24 0.93
CA ARG A 100 -16.27 16.48 0.03
C ARG A 100 -15.76 15.14 0.61
N LEU A 101 -16.34 14.68 1.71
CA LEU A 101 -15.98 13.41 2.36
C LEU A 101 -17.19 12.48 2.28
N HIS A 102 -17.03 11.34 1.60
CA HIS A 102 -18.07 10.32 1.46
C HIS A 102 -17.70 9.13 2.32
N ILE A 103 -18.50 8.89 3.37
CA ILE A 103 -18.31 7.77 4.29
C ILE A 103 -19.21 6.64 3.82
N SER A 104 -18.60 5.56 3.35
CA SER A 104 -19.30 4.32 3.05
C SER A 104 -18.83 3.21 3.98
N PRO A 105 -19.61 2.13 4.18
CA PRO A 105 -19.16 0.97 4.97
C PRO A 105 -17.88 0.34 4.41
N MET A 106 -17.62 0.50 3.10
CA MET A 106 -16.50 -0.11 2.40
C MET A 106 -15.24 0.75 2.44
N GLU A 107 -15.38 2.08 2.35
CA GLU A 107 -14.26 3.00 2.29
C GLU A 107 -14.68 4.44 2.65
N ILE A 108 -13.77 5.15 3.33
CA ILE A 108 -13.83 6.61 3.47
C ILE A 108 -13.14 7.26 2.26
N GLN A 109 -13.94 7.90 1.40
CA GLN A 109 -13.46 8.57 0.21
C GLN A 109 -13.34 10.08 0.44
N TYR A 110 -12.20 10.62 0.03
CA TYR A 110 -11.92 12.05 0.11
C TYR A 110 -11.10 12.49 -1.11
N ILE A 111 -11.30 13.75 -1.50
CA ILE A 111 -10.50 14.36 -2.56
C ILE A 111 -9.25 14.94 -1.92
N GLU A 112 -8.09 14.50 -2.41
CA GLU A 112 -6.78 14.98 -1.99
C GLU A 112 -6.08 15.66 -3.17
N LYS A 113 -5.38 16.76 -2.90
CA LYS A 113 -4.47 17.36 -3.89
C LYS A 113 -3.22 16.47 -3.99
N LYS A 114 -3.08 15.75 -5.10
CA LYS A 114 -1.96 14.84 -5.34
C LYS A 114 -0.85 15.53 -6.15
N ASN A 115 0.41 15.25 -5.79
CA ASN A 115 1.55 15.68 -6.60
C ASN A 115 1.70 14.71 -7.80
N PRO A 116 1.68 15.20 -9.05
CA PRO A 116 1.82 14.35 -10.25
C PRO A 116 3.19 13.68 -10.34
N ILE A 117 4.24 14.29 -9.79
CA ILE A 117 5.60 13.73 -9.81
C ILE A 117 5.65 12.43 -9.03
N ILE A 118 4.99 12.37 -7.86
CA ILE A 118 4.92 11.15 -7.04
C ILE A 118 4.17 10.05 -7.80
N GLY A 119 3.07 10.39 -8.49
CA GLY A 119 2.34 9.44 -9.32
C GLY A 119 3.19 8.89 -10.47
N ALA A 120 3.99 9.74 -11.12
CA ALA A 120 4.91 9.33 -12.17
C ALA A 120 6.04 8.42 -11.64
N LEU A 121 6.61 8.75 -10.48
CA LEU A 121 7.61 7.91 -9.82
C LEU A 121 7.05 6.53 -9.47
N TYR A 122 5.82 6.45 -8.97
CA TYR A 122 5.20 5.17 -8.67
C TYR A 122 4.94 4.34 -9.94
N SER A 123 4.45 4.96 -11.01
CA SER A 123 4.31 4.29 -12.32
C SER A 123 5.64 3.83 -12.91
N PHE A 124 6.75 4.50 -12.60
CA PHE A 124 8.08 4.13 -13.08
C PHE A 124 8.56 2.80 -12.49
N PHE A 125 8.31 2.57 -11.19
CA PHE A 125 8.75 1.32 -10.54
C PHE A 125 7.92 0.11 -10.94
N LEU A 126 6.59 0.27 -11.00
CA LEU A 126 5.70 -0.83 -11.36
C LEU A 126 4.47 -0.26 -12.07
N PRO A 127 4.10 -0.81 -13.25
CA PRO A 127 2.92 -0.35 -13.96
C PRO A 127 1.69 -0.54 -13.07
N GLY A 128 0.81 0.46 -13.05
CA GLY A 128 -0.38 0.46 -12.19
C GLY A 128 -0.23 1.09 -10.81
N LEU A 129 0.98 1.23 -10.23
CA LEU A 129 1.15 1.87 -8.91
C LEU A 129 0.76 3.36 -8.92
N GLY A 130 1.01 4.09 -10.01
CA GLY A 130 0.53 5.47 -10.13
C GLY A 130 -1.00 5.58 -10.22
N GLN A 131 -1.68 4.57 -10.79
CA GLN A 131 -3.14 4.49 -10.79
C GLN A 131 -3.67 4.15 -9.40
N LEU A 132 -2.98 3.28 -8.66
CA LEU A 132 -3.27 2.99 -7.26
C LEU A 132 -3.14 4.26 -6.41
N TYR A 133 -2.08 5.04 -6.63
CA TYR A 133 -1.92 6.36 -6.03
C TYR A 133 -3.01 7.34 -6.43
N ASN A 134 -3.65 7.22 -7.59
CA ASN A 134 -4.78 8.08 -7.95
C ASN A 134 -6.14 7.56 -7.46
N HIS A 135 -6.16 6.52 -6.60
CA HIS A 135 -7.38 5.80 -6.19
C HIS A 135 -8.17 5.22 -7.38
N ARG A 136 -7.50 4.91 -8.48
CA ARG A 136 -8.10 4.26 -9.66
C ARG A 136 -7.79 2.77 -9.66
N PHE A 137 -8.41 2.05 -8.74
CA PHE A 137 -8.10 0.64 -8.44
C PHE A 137 -8.23 -0.29 -9.66
N GLY A 138 -9.37 -0.23 -10.38
CA GLY A 138 -9.57 -1.10 -11.55
C GLY A 138 -8.49 -0.93 -12.62
N LEU A 139 -8.08 0.32 -12.89
CA LEU A 139 -7.00 0.62 -13.83
C LEU A 139 -5.63 0.22 -13.30
N ALA A 140 -5.40 0.31 -11.98
CA ALA A 140 -4.16 -0.11 -11.36
C ALA A 140 -3.93 -1.61 -11.56
N PHE A 141 -4.93 -2.43 -11.25
CA PHE A 141 -4.82 -3.89 -11.40
C PHE A 141 -4.78 -4.31 -12.87
N TYR A 142 -5.57 -3.66 -13.72
CA TYR A 142 -5.48 -3.90 -15.17
C TYR A 142 -4.05 -3.67 -15.67
N ALA A 143 -3.40 -2.57 -15.27
CA ALA A 143 -2.03 -2.27 -15.67
C ALA A 143 -0.95 -3.16 -15.01
N MET A 144 -1.26 -3.80 -13.88
CA MET A 144 -0.34 -4.76 -13.23
C MET A 144 -0.44 -6.17 -13.82
N LEU A 145 -1.62 -6.57 -14.30
CA LEU A 145 -1.90 -7.92 -14.80
C LEU A 145 -1.72 -8.06 -16.31
N TRP A 146 -1.80 -6.95 -17.05
CA TRP A 146 -1.59 -6.88 -18.50
C TRP A 146 -0.10 -6.73 -18.83
#